data_AF-A0A507FPJ9-F1
#
_entry.id   AF-A0A507FPJ9-F1
#
_cell.length_a   1.000
_cell.length_b   1.000
_cell.length_c   1.000
_cell.angle_alpha   90.00
_cell.angle_beta   90.00
_cell.angle_gamma   90.00
#
_symmetry.space_group_name_H-M   'P 1'
#
loop_
_entity.id
_entity.type
_entity.pdbx_description
1 polymer ?
#
loop_
_entity_poly.entity_id
_entity_poly.type
_entity_poly.pdbx_seq_one_letter_code
_entity_poly.pdbx_strand_id
1 'polypeptide(L)'
;MPSSQLAMTQQPSKKLVHKPDETGFRNPSKPIAIPNSRVRCTSAMMDSIQPDQQEMPRGVCVKAYHLKPRGYTSLADWLRTPGNVLVTRAGCLPFTHPDTGHEMLLRYKASTWANPFKISQYGLAKSLELYREHLEQLLARNPVLLREFCKLKDAKEIGCFCGPDVQCHRDILLQVLDSKLHRPRADVK
;
A
#
# COMPACT_ATOMS: atom_id res chain seq x y z
N MET A 1 65.62 -4.70 3.86
CA MET A 1 66.20 -3.64 3.01
C MET A 1 66.19 -4.15 1.57
N PRO A 2 65.76 -3.40 0.54
CA PRO A 2 65.13 -2.07 0.46
C PRO A 2 63.61 -2.17 0.18
N SER A 3 62.77 -1.26 0.66
CA SER A 3 62.45 0.08 0.09
C SER A 3 61.87 0.04 -1.32
N SER A 4 60.59 0.41 -1.44
CA SER A 4 60.15 1.41 -2.41
C SER A 4 58.78 1.97 -1.99
N GLN A 5 58.84 3.20 -1.49
CA GLN A 5 57.72 4.12 -1.34
C GLN A 5 57.33 4.64 -2.72
N LEU A 6 56.05 4.96 -2.93
CA LEU A 6 55.65 6.09 -3.77
C LEU A 6 54.25 6.56 -3.39
N ALA A 7 54.22 7.77 -2.81
CA ALA A 7 53.07 8.60 -2.54
C ALA A 7 52.48 9.15 -3.86
N MET A 8 51.19 9.51 -3.87
CA MET A 8 50.60 10.63 -4.65
C MET A 8 49.15 10.88 -4.17
N THR A 9 48.94 11.93 -3.36
CA THR A 9 48.41 13.28 -3.69
C THR A 9 46.89 13.41 -3.69
N GLN A 10 46.43 14.36 -2.86
CA GLN A 10 45.05 14.75 -2.59
C GLN A 10 44.42 15.56 -3.74
N GLN A 11 43.09 15.56 -3.82
CA GLN A 11 42.33 16.76 -4.22
C GLN A 11 40.98 16.86 -3.46
N PRO A 12 40.65 18.01 -2.84
CA PRO A 12 39.33 18.27 -2.28
C PRO A 12 38.40 18.90 -3.33
N SER A 13 37.22 18.31 -3.52
CA SER A 13 36.15 18.88 -4.36
C SER A 13 35.39 19.97 -3.60
N LYS A 14 35.60 21.23 -3.98
CA LYS A 14 34.70 22.34 -3.67
C LYS A 14 33.51 22.31 -4.63
N LYS A 15 32.28 22.31 -4.10
CA LYS A 15 31.12 22.81 -4.83
C LYS A 15 30.31 23.75 -3.95
N LEU A 16 30.34 25.04 -4.34
CA LEU A 16 29.23 25.98 -4.21
C LEU A 16 27.97 25.31 -4.81
N VAL A 17 26.73 25.64 -4.48
CA VAL A 17 25.97 26.88 -4.78
C VAL A 17 24.54 26.54 -4.25
N HIS A 18 23.75 27.37 -3.55
CA HIS A 18 22.87 28.44 -4.05
C HIS A 18 22.06 28.98 -2.85
N LYS A 19 21.85 30.30 -2.81
CA LYS A 19 20.87 30.97 -1.95
C LYS A 19 19.48 30.87 -2.59
N PRO A 20 18.40 30.66 -1.83
CA PRO A 20 17.04 30.86 -2.35
C PRO A 20 16.65 32.34 -2.30
N ASP A 21 16.04 32.76 -3.40
CA ASP A 21 15.48 34.08 -3.69
C ASP A 21 14.07 34.17 -3.07
N GLU A 22 13.88 35.07 -2.10
CA GLU A 22 12.59 35.32 -1.46
C GLU A 22 11.81 36.37 -2.24
N THR A 23 10.97 35.92 -3.18
CA THR A 23 10.01 36.77 -3.87
C THR A 23 8.62 36.61 -3.24
N GLY A 24 8.15 37.70 -2.64
CA GLY A 24 6.91 37.78 -1.89
C GLY A 24 5.65 37.67 -2.75
N PHE A 25 4.71 36.85 -2.30
CA PHE A 25 3.32 36.88 -2.74
C PHE A 25 2.52 37.76 -1.78
N ARG A 26 2.20 38.99 -2.21
CA ARG A 26 1.12 39.79 -1.63
C ARG A 26 -0.20 39.34 -2.24
N ASN A 27 -1.13 38.89 -1.40
CA ASN A 27 -2.49 38.54 -1.81
C ASN A 27 -3.49 39.47 -1.10
N PRO A 28 -4.05 40.50 -1.75
CA PRO A 28 -5.11 41.29 -1.16
C PRO A 28 -6.47 40.64 -1.40
N SER A 29 -7.06 40.20 -0.29
CA SER A 29 -8.44 39.78 -0.09
C SER A 29 -9.45 40.67 -0.81
N LYS A 30 -10.33 40.07 -1.62
CA LYS A 30 -11.61 40.67 -2.01
C LYS A 30 -12.75 39.88 -1.36
N PRO A 31 -13.67 40.52 -0.63
CA PRO A 31 -14.88 39.86 -0.16
C PRO A 31 -15.87 39.69 -1.33
N ILE A 32 -16.25 38.45 -1.60
CA ILE A 32 -17.32 38.09 -2.53
C ILE A 32 -18.66 38.28 -1.79
N ALA A 33 -19.52 39.13 -2.32
CA ALA A 33 -20.89 39.30 -1.85
C ALA A 33 -21.72 38.05 -2.18
N ILE A 34 -22.34 37.45 -1.17
CA ILE A 34 -23.25 36.32 -1.30
C ILE A 34 -24.69 36.87 -1.43
N PRO A 35 -25.41 36.62 -2.54
CA PRO A 35 -26.83 36.92 -2.60
C PRO A 35 -27.63 35.90 -1.78
N ASN A 36 -28.42 36.46 -0.87
CA ASN A 36 -29.32 35.77 0.05
C ASN A 36 -30.51 35.20 -0.74
N SER A 37 -30.40 33.95 -1.22
CA SER A 37 -31.53 33.24 -1.82
C SER A 37 -32.13 32.27 -0.79
N ARG A 38 -33.34 32.61 -0.34
CA ARG A 38 -34.24 31.74 0.41
C ARG A 38 -34.56 30.52 -0.44
N VAL A 39 -33.81 29.44 -0.27
CA VAL A 39 -34.25 28.12 -0.72
C VAL A 39 -35.19 27.57 0.36
N ARG A 40 -36.44 27.34 -0.04
CA ARG A 40 -37.46 26.67 0.77
C ARG A 40 -36.97 25.25 1.05
N CYS A 41 -36.83 24.89 2.33
CA CYS A 41 -36.70 23.50 2.75
C CYS A 41 -37.98 22.75 2.37
N THR A 42 -37.96 22.03 1.24
CA THR A 42 -38.82 20.88 1.06
C THR A 42 -38.19 19.72 1.84
N SER A 43 -38.83 19.39 2.95
CA SER A 43 -38.67 18.12 3.66
C SER A 43 -38.97 16.95 2.71
N ALA A 44 -38.30 15.82 2.89
CA ALA A 44 -38.16 14.67 1.98
C ALA A 44 -37.06 14.90 0.93
N MET A 45 -35.89 14.27 1.01
CA MET A 45 -35.69 12.83 1.13
C MET A 45 -34.51 12.53 2.05
N MET A 46 -34.78 11.91 3.20
CA MET A 46 -33.75 11.22 3.96
C MET A 46 -33.44 9.94 3.20
N ASP A 47 -32.45 10.02 2.31
CA ASP A 47 -31.85 8.84 1.71
C ASP A 47 -31.43 7.91 2.84
N SER A 48 -32.12 6.79 2.91
CA SER A 48 -31.85 5.71 3.84
C SER A 48 -30.47 5.17 3.48
N ILE A 49 -29.44 5.67 4.17
CA ILE A 49 -28.10 5.08 4.14
C ILE A 49 -28.25 3.68 4.72
N GLN A 50 -28.46 2.71 3.84
CA GLN A 50 -28.37 1.29 4.18
C GLN A 50 -26.98 1.07 4.79
N PRO A 51 -26.85 0.46 5.98
CA PRO A 51 -25.54 0.16 6.55
C PRO A 51 -24.81 -0.74 5.56
N ASP A 52 -23.71 -0.21 5.02
CA ASP A 52 -22.78 -0.88 4.12
C ASP A 52 -22.40 -2.23 4.73
N GLN A 53 -22.97 -3.31 4.20
CA GLN A 53 -22.60 -4.69 4.50
C GLN A 53 -21.24 -4.91 3.83
N GLN A 54 -20.21 -4.24 4.34
CA GLN A 54 -18.92 -4.22 3.69
C GLN A 54 -18.26 -5.58 3.92
N GLU A 55 -18.30 -6.43 2.89
CA GLU A 55 -17.67 -7.74 2.86
C GLU A 55 -16.15 -7.61 2.98
N MET A 56 -15.50 -8.65 3.54
CA MET A 56 -14.04 -8.71 3.64
C MET A 56 -13.36 -8.54 2.27
N PRO A 57 -12.20 -7.86 2.20
CA PRO A 57 -11.46 -7.67 0.96
C PRO A 57 -11.13 -9.01 0.28
N ARG A 58 -11.25 -9.07 -1.05
CA ARG A 58 -10.91 -10.27 -1.81
C ARG A 58 -9.40 -10.45 -1.90
N GLY A 59 -8.91 -11.66 -1.62
CA GLY A 59 -7.54 -12.02 -1.90
C GLY A 59 -7.31 -12.29 -3.40
N VAL A 60 -6.29 -11.69 -4.00
CA VAL A 60 -6.03 -11.83 -5.45
C VAL A 60 -4.57 -12.19 -5.76
N CYS A 61 -4.38 -13.01 -6.81
CA CYS A 61 -3.07 -13.19 -7.45
C CYS A 61 -2.87 -12.10 -8.49
N VAL A 62 -1.79 -11.32 -8.35
CA VAL A 62 -1.52 -10.16 -9.23
C VAL A 62 -0.61 -10.49 -10.41
N LYS A 63 -0.37 -11.77 -10.71
CA LYS A 63 0.32 -12.18 -11.93
C LYS A 63 -0.54 -11.84 -13.15
N ALA A 64 0.09 -11.37 -14.23
CA ALA A 64 -0.61 -10.85 -15.41
C ALA A 64 -1.67 -11.82 -15.98
N TYR A 65 -1.39 -13.13 -16.02
CA TYR A 65 -2.35 -14.10 -16.56
C TYR A 65 -3.59 -14.31 -15.68
N HIS A 66 -3.53 -14.00 -14.38
CA HIS A 66 -4.70 -14.00 -13.49
C HIS A 66 -5.46 -12.66 -13.49
N LEU A 67 -4.76 -11.57 -13.81
CA LEU A 67 -5.34 -10.23 -13.91
C LEU A 67 -6.12 -10.02 -15.22
N LYS A 68 -5.62 -10.55 -16.35
CA LYS A 68 -6.24 -10.39 -17.68
C LYS A 68 -7.71 -10.84 -17.75
N PRO A 69 -8.10 -12.04 -17.27
CA PRO A 69 -9.51 -12.46 -17.28
C PRO A 69 -10.44 -11.56 -16.46
N ARG A 70 -9.89 -10.70 -15.59
CA ARG A 70 -10.64 -9.77 -14.74
C ARG A 70 -10.71 -8.35 -15.33
N GLY A 71 -10.23 -8.16 -16.55
CA GLY A 71 -10.23 -6.86 -17.25
C GLY A 71 -9.00 -5.99 -16.97
N TYR A 72 -7.99 -6.50 -16.26
CA TYR A 72 -6.75 -5.77 -16.00
C TYR A 72 -5.68 -6.10 -17.03
N THR A 73 -5.10 -5.08 -17.65
CA THR A 73 -4.04 -5.27 -18.67
C THR A 73 -2.68 -5.59 -18.05
N SER A 74 -2.40 -5.07 -16.86
CA SER A 74 -1.12 -5.20 -16.17
C SER A 74 -1.26 -4.99 -14.65
N LEU A 75 -0.19 -5.24 -13.90
CA LEU A 75 -0.13 -4.85 -12.48
C LEU A 75 -0.23 -3.33 -12.29
N ALA A 76 0.35 -2.54 -13.20
CA ALA A 76 0.27 -1.08 -13.13
C ALA A 76 -1.20 -0.62 -13.19
N ASP A 77 -1.97 -1.26 -14.08
CA ASP A 77 -3.40 -1.01 -14.22
C ASP A 77 -4.20 -1.38 -12.96
N TRP A 78 -3.90 -2.55 -12.39
CA TRP A 78 -4.50 -2.99 -11.13
C TRP A 78 -4.17 -2.05 -9.96
N LEU A 79 -2.94 -1.54 -9.87
CA LEU A 79 -2.50 -0.60 -8.84
C LEU A 79 -3.14 0.79 -8.95
N ARG A 80 -3.58 1.20 -10.15
CA ARG A 80 -4.30 2.46 -10.35
C ARG A 80 -5.76 2.41 -9.87
N THR A 81 -6.30 1.21 -9.68
CA THR A 81 -7.69 1.06 -9.21
C THR A 81 -7.79 1.41 -7.73
N PRO A 82 -8.65 2.36 -7.35
CA PRO A 82 -8.86 2.71 -5.94
C PRO A 82 -9.30 1.49 -5.11
N GLY A 83 -8.76 1.38 -3.90
CA GLY A 83 -9.07 0.28 -2.98
C GLY A 83 -8.25 -1.00 -3.21
N ASN A 84 -7.46 -1.10 -4.27
CA ASN A 84 -6.54 -2.23 -4.47
C ASN A 84 -5.25 -2.03 -3.65
N VAL A 85 -4.86 -3.03 -2.85
CA VAL A 85 -3.71 -2.95 -1.95
C VAL A 85 -2.72 -4.08 -2.23
N LEU A 86 -1.51 -3.73 -2.64
CA LEU A 86 -0.42 -4.70 -2.84
C LEU A 86 0.29 -4.98 -1.50
N VAL A 87 0.39 -6.25 -1.10
CA VAL A 87 1.01 -6.65 0.19
C VAL A 87 2.35 -7.38 0.01
N THR A 88 3.11 -7.02 -1.02
CA THR A 88 4.36 -7.71 -1.37
C THR A 88 5.59 -6.95 -0.91
N ARG A 89 6.74 -7.63 -0.91
CA ARG A 89 8.06 -6.98 -0.81
C ARG A 89 8.28 -6.04 -1.99
N ALA A 90 9.22 -5.09 -1.86
CA ALA A 90 9.58 -4.20 -2.97
C ALA A 90 10.04 -5.00 -4.19
N GLY A 91 9.74 -4.49 -5.38
CA GLY A 91 10.08 -5.18 -6.61
C GLY A 91 10.08 -4.29 -7.83
N CYS A 92 10.52 -4.88 -8.93
CA CYS A 92 10.63 -4.27 -10.24
C CYS A 92 10.21 -5.31 -11.26
N LEU A 93 9.21 -4.99 -12.08
CA LEU A 93 8.69 -5.90 -13.10
C LEU A 93 8.69 -5.20 -14.46
N PRO A 94 9.13 -5.88 -15.53
CA PRO A 94 8.90 -5.37 -16.87
C PRO A 94 7.40 -5.37 -17.17
N PHE A 95 6.94 -4.34 -17.86
CA PHE A 95 5.60 -4.28 -18.43
C PHE A 95 5.63 -3.50 -19.74
N THR A 96 4.72 -3.83 -20.64
CA THR A 96 4.52 -3.09 -21.89
C THR A 96 3.52 -1.97 -21.62
N HIS A 97 3.88 -0.73 -21.93
CA HIS A 97 2.96 0.40 -21.79
C HIS A 97 1.82 0.27 -22.82
N PRO A 98 0.54 0.36 -22.40
CA PRO A 98 -0.57 0.09 -23.29
C PRO A 98 -0.65 1.10 -24.45
N ASP A 99 -0.30 2.37 -24.22
CA ASP A 99 -0.45 3.42 -25.23
C ASP A 99 0.73 3.50 -26.21
N THR A 100 1.93 3.09 -25.80
CA THR A 100 3.16 3.26 -26.60
C THR A 100 3.73 1.95 -27.12
N GLY A 101 3.34 0.81 -26.54
CA GLY A 101 3.93 -0.49 -26.87
C GLY A 101 5.37 -0.67 -26.39
N HIS A 102 5.96 0.32 -25.72
CA HIS A 102 7.34 0.24 -25.25
C HIS A 102 7.45 -0.58 -23.96
N GLU A 103 8.52 -1.34 -23.83
CA GLU A 103 8.86 -2.00 -22.57
C GLU A 103 9.35 -1.00 -21.53
N MET A 104 8.77 -1.07 -20.34
CA MET A 104 9.08 -0.21 -19.21
C MET A 104 9.23 -1.05 -17.94
N LEU A 105 9.85 -0.47 -16.91
CA LEU A 105 10.00 -1.10 -15.60
C LEU A 105 9.04 -0.48 -14.59
N LEU A 106 8.10 -1.26 -14.09
CA LEU A 106 7.24 -0.89 -12.96
C LEU A 106 7.99 -1.18 -11.65
N ARG A 107 8.37 -0.13 -10.94
CA ARG A 107 8.93 -0.23 -9.58
C ARG A 107 7.85 0.03 -8.55
N TYR A 108 7.73 -0.86 -7.57
CA TYR A 108 6.77 -0.72 -6.47
C TYR A 108 7.48 -0.91 -5.12
N LYS A 109 7.00 -0.14 -4.14
CA LYS A 109 7.55 -0.15 -2.78
C LYS A 109 7.12 -1.40 -2.02
N ALA A 110 7.90 -1.77 -1.01
CA ALA A 110 7.49 -2.81 -0.08
C ALA A 110 6.26 -2.33 0.69
N SER A 111 5.28 -3.23 0.83
CA SER A 111 4.16 -3.02 1.74
C SER A 111 4.64 -3.12 3.18
N THR A 112 4.07 -2.31 4.07
CA THR A 112 4.21 -2.45 5.53
C THR A 112 3.80 -3.86 5.98
N TRP A 113 2.88 -4.49 5.26
CA TRP A 113 2.34 -5.82 5.58
C TRP A 113 3.03 -6.96 4.82
N ALA A 114 4.14 -6.69 4.14
CA ALA A 114 4.88 -7.72 3.42
C ALA A 114 5.45 -8.78 4.37
N ASN A 115 5.47 -10.04 3.95
CA ASN A 115 6.16 -11.10 4.71
C ASN A 115 7.69 -10.89 4.67
N PRO A 116 8.36 -10.70 5.83
CA PRO A 116 9.82 -10.55 5.88
C PRO A 116 10.56 -11.89 5.80
N PHE A 117 9.91 -13.02 6.08
CA PHE A 117 10.51 -14.35 6.13
C PHE A 117 10.53 -15.01 4.75
N LYS A 118 11.71 -15.13 4.15
CA LYS A 118 11.85 -15.67 2.79
C LYS A 118 11.62 -17.18 2.76
N ILE A 119 10.84 -17.66 1.80
CA ILE A 119 10.62 -19.10 1.56
C ILE A 119 11.94 -19.83 1.30
N SER A 120 12.90 -19.20 0.60
CA SER A 120 14.22 -19.79 0.34
C SER A 120 15.05 -20.08 1.59
N GLN A 121 14.70 -19.48 2.73
CA GLN A 121 15.42 -19.66 4.00
C GLN A 121 14.68 -20.61 4.95
N TYR A 122 13.35 -20.56 4.98
CA TYR A 122 12.55 -21.28 5.98
C TYR A 122 11.64 -22.38 5.39
N GLY A 123 11.47 -22.42 4.07
CA GLY A 123 10.38 -23.16 3.44
C GLY A 123 9.03 -22.45 3.59
N LEU A 124 8.01 -22.92 2.88
CA LEU A 124 6.69 -22.26 2.84
C LEU A 124 6.01 -22.29 4.21
N ALA A 125 5.85 -23.48 4.80
CA ALA A 125 5.13 -23.65 6.06
C ALA A 125 5.72 -22.81 7.20
N LYS A 126 7.03 -22.88 7.43
CA LYS A 126 7.69 -22.11 8.49
C LYS A 126 7.71 -20.61 8.20
N SER A 127 7.88 -20.19 6.94
CA SER A 127 7.77 -18.77 6.55
C SER A 127 6.39 -18.19 6.90
N LEU A 128 5.33 -18.96 6.68
CA LEU A 128 3.96 -18.57 6.99
C LEU A 128 3.67 -18.54 8.50
N GLU A 129 4.14 -19.55 9.24
CA GLU A 129 4.08 -19.59 10.71
C GLU A 129 4.76 -18.37 11.33
N LEU A 130 6.02 -18.10 10.97
CA LEU A 130 6.78 -16.95 11.45
C LEU A 130 6.10 -15.63 11.08
N TYR A 131 5.52 -15.55 9.88
CA TYR A 131 4.79 -14.35 9.45
C TYR A 131 3.56 -14.07 10.31
N ARG A 132 2.77 -15.11 10.65
CA ARG A 132 1.62 -14.97 11.54
C ARG A 132 2.05 -14.45 12.90
N GLU A 133 3.03 -15.10 13.52
CA GLU A 133 3.54 -14.71 14.85
C GLU A 133 4.05 -13.26 14.83
N HIS A 134 4.84 -12.90 13.82
CA HIS A 134 5.36 -11.56 13.65
C HIS A 134 4.23 -10.53 13.52
N LEU A 135 3.24 -10.79 12.67
CA LEU A 135 2.11 -9.90 12.46
C LEU A 135 1.31 -9.71 13.75
N GLU A 136 0.98 -10.78 14.46
CA GLU A 136 0.25 -10.71 15.72
C GLU A 136 1.02 -9.92 16.79
N GLN A 137 2.31 -10.16 16.93
CA GLN A 137 3.16 -9.41 17.86
C GLN A 137 3.28 -7.93 17.48
N LEU A 138 3.43 -7.63 16.19
CA LEU A 138 3.51 -6.27 15.66
C LEU A 138 2.25 -5.48 15.99
N LEU A 139 1.07 -6.08 15.77
CA LEU A 139 -0.22 -5.46 16.01
C LEU A 139 -0.54 -5.33 17.51
N ALA A 140 -0.14 -6.31 18.32
CA ALA A 140 -0.34 -6.26 19.78
C ALA A 140 0.48 -5.16 20.46
N ARG A 141 1.70 -4.90 19.98
CA ARG A 141 2.62 -3.92 20.56
C ARG A 141 2.40 -2.49 20.04
N ASN A 142 1.69 -2.32 18.93
CA ASN A 142 1.53 -1.03 18.28
C ASN A 142 0.06 -0.73 17.93
N PRO A 143 -0.68 -0.05 18.84
CA PRO A 143 -2.07 0.32 18.61
C PRO A 143 -2.30 1.23 17.38
N VAL A 144 -1.30 2.02 16.98
CA VAL A 144 -1.38 2.84 15.77
C VAL A 144 -1.38 1.95 14.54
N LEU A 145 -0.44 0.99 14.46
CA LEU A 145 -0.41 0.02 13.37
C LEU A 145 -1.65 -0.88 13.36
N LEU A 146 -2.19 -1.25 14.52
CA LEU A 146 -3.45 -1.98 14.58
C LEU A 146 -4.60 -1.20 13.92
N ARG A 147 -4.72 0.10 14.17
CA ARG A 147 -5.73 0.93 13.50
C ARG A 147 -5.51 1.00 11.99
N GLU A 148 -4.27 1.21 11.55
CA GLU A 148 -3.94 1.20 10.10
C GLU A 148 -4.19 -0.17 9.45
N PHE A 149 -3.92 -1.25 10.18
CA PHE A 149 -4.18 -2.61 9.73
C PHE A 149 -5.68 -2.85 9.56
N CYS A 150 -6.52 -2.43 10.51
CA CYS A 150 -7.97 -2.58 10.40
C CYS A 150 -8.58 -1.79 9.23
N LYS A 151 -7.94 -0.72 8.73
CA LYS A 151 -8.37 -0.03 7.50
C LYS A 151 -8.24 -0.88 6.25
N LEU A 152 -7.49 -1.99 6.29
CA LEU A 152 -7.44 -2.93 5.17
C LEU A 152 -8.82 -3.55 4.88
N LYS A 153 -9.77 -3.50 5.84
CA LYS A 153 -11.16 -3.89 5.60
C LYS A 153 -11.84 -3.07 4.51
N ASP A 154 -11.40 -1.82 4.33
CA ASP A 154 -11.95 -0.89 3.34
C ASP A 154 -11.33 -1.13 1.95
N ALA A 155 -10.36 -2.04 1.85
CA ALA A 155 -9.78 -2.43 0.57
C ALA A 155 -10.80 -3.23 -0.26
N LYS A 156 -10.78 -3.02 -1.57
CA LYS A 156 -11.53 -3.85 -2.52
C LYS A 156 -10.83 -5.20 -2.70
N GLU A 157 -9.51 -5.15 -2.89
CA GLU A 157 -8.69 -6.33 -3.19
C GLU A 157 -7.33 -6.22 -2.50
N ILE A 158 -6.85 -7.35 -1.96
CA ILE A 158 -5.50 -7.46 -1.41
C ILE A 158 -4.69 -8.40 -2.29
N GLY A 159 -3.61 -7.88 -2.88
CA GLY A 159 -2.84 -8.54 -3.93
C GLY A 159 -1.50 -9.12 -3.48
N CYS A 160 -1.19 -10.33 -3.96
CA CYS A 160 0.12 -10.99 -3.85
C CYS A 160 0.46 -11.73 -5.16
N PHE A 161 1.73 -12.07 -5.39
CA PHE A 161 2.15 -12.87 -6.56
C PHE A 161 1.95 -14.38 -6.40
N CYS A 162 1.62 -14.87 -5.20
CA CYS A 162 1.31 -16.29 -5.01
C CYS A 162 0.03 -16.68 -5.77
N GLY A 163 0.01 -17.91 -6.30
CA GLY A 163 -1.15 -18.43 -7.05
C GLY A 163 -2.43 -18.48 -6.21
N PRO A 164 -3.61 -18.54 -6.84
CA PRO A 164 -4.89 -18.55 -6.14
C PRO A 164 -5.08 -19.78 -5.24
N ASP A 165 -4.57 -20.94 -5.67
CA ASP A 165 -4.75 -22.21 -4.96
C ASP A 165 -3.62 -22.52 -3.97
N VAL A 166 -2.76 -21.54 -3.69
CA VAL A 166 -1.60 -21.70 -2.80
C VAL A 166 -1.77 -20.78 -1.60
N GLN A 167 -1.81 -21.39 -0.41
CA GLN A 167 -1.78 -20.64 0.83
C GLN A 167 -0.51 -19.78 0.90
N CYS A 168 -0.70 -18.50 1.18
CA CYS A 168 0.39 -17.52 1.25
C CYS A 168 0.16 -16.50 2.35
N HIS A 169 1.06 -15.51 2.44
CA HIS A 169 1.01 -14.49 3.48
C HIS A 169 -0.22 -13.57 3.38
N ARG A 170 -0.76 -13.37 2.16
CA ARG A 170 -2.02 -12.63 1.96
C ARG A 170 -3.17 -13.30 2.70
N ASP A 171 -3.23 -14.63 2.68
CA ASP A 171 -4.35 -15.35 3.27
C ASP A 171 -4.25 -15.30 4.81
N ILE A 172 -3.04 -15.35 5.36
CA ILE A 172 -2.80 -15.08 6.79
C ILE A 172 -3.24 -13.66 7.16
N LEU A 173 -2.88 -12.67 6.34
CA LEU A 173 -3.26 -11.28 6.56
C LEU A 173 -4.79 -11.12 6.62
N LEU A 174 -5.52 -11.73 5.68
CA LEU A 174 -6.99 -11.72 5.66
C LEU A 174 -7.60 -12.42 6.88
N GLN A 175 -7.06 -13.57 7.30
CA GLN A 175 -7.53 -14.28 8.49
C GLN A 175 -7.30 -13.48 9.78
N VAL A 176 -6.14 -12.84 9.91
CA VAL A 176 -5.83 -11.98 11.06
C VAL A 176 -6.73 -10.75 11.05
N LEU A 177 -6.95 -10.13 9.88
CA LEU A 177 -7.87 -9.00 9.73
C LEU A 177 -9.28 -9.36 10.18
N ASP A 178 -9.83 -10.46 9.67
CA ASP A 178 -11.14 -10.97 10.05
C ASP A 178 -11.24 -11.18 11.58
N SER A 179 -10.24 -11.84 12.17
CA SER A 179 -10.17 -12.08 13.62
C SER A 179 -10.12 -10.79 14.45
N LYS A 180 -9.53 -9.70 13.94
CA LYS A 180 -9.47 -8.40 14.64
C LYS A 180 -10.78 -7.62 14.53
N LEU A 181 -11.54 -7.83 13.47
CA LEU A 181 -12.83 -7.17 13.26
C LEU A 181 -13.96 -7.89 14.02
N HIS A 182 -13.95 -9.22 14.02
CA HIS A 182 -15.01 -10.05 14.57
C HIS A 182 -14.67 -10.63 15.95
N ARG A 183 -13.97 -9.87 16.81
CA ARG A 183 -13.68 -10.31 18.19
C ARG A 183 -14.97 -10.88 18.79
N PRO A 184 -14.98 -12.12 19.35
CA PRO A 184 -16.16 -12.59 20.05
C PRO A 184 -16.47 -11.53 21.11
N ARG A 185 -17.71 -11.03 21.12
CA ARG A 185 -18.22 -10.28 22.28
C ARG A 185 -17.85 -11.15 23.47
N ALA A 186 -16.99 -10.64 24.34
CA ALA A 186 -16.74 -11.31 25.60
C ALA A 186 -18.11 -11.33 26.27
N ASP A 187 -18.76 -12.49 26.28
CA ASP A 187 -19.98 -12.70 27.04
C ASP A 187 -19.62 -12.37 28.49
N VAL A 188 -20.05 -11.19 28.92
CA VAL A 188 -20.00 -10.76 30.31
C VAL A 188 -20.91 -11.73 31.05
N LYS A 189 -20.31 -12.72 31.71
CA LYS A 189 -20.99 -13.52 32.73
C LYS A 189 -21.20 -12.70 33.98
#